data_AF-A0A2V5SBK5-F1
#
_entry.id   AF-A0A2V5SBK5-F1
#
_cell.length_a   1.000
_cell.length_b   1.000
_cell.length_c   1.000
_cell.angle_alpha   90.00
_cell.angle_beta   90.00
_cell.angle_gamma   90.00
#
_symmetry.space_group_name_H-M   'P 1'
#
loop_
_entity.id
_entity.type
_entity.pdbx_description
1 polymer ?
#
loop_
_entity_poly.entity_id
_entity_poly.type
_entity_poly.pdbx_seq_one_letter_code
_entity_poly.pdbx_strand_id
1 'polypeptide(L)'
;MRLNPKTKGKVMKLRIGIILTAVACLFAAAPAKAVIVNIGVGDRPYYVHGPGYWAGPRYYVWAPGHWGWRHHHRVWVHGYYRVR
;
A
#
# COMPACT_ATOMS: atom_id res chain seq x y z
N MET A 1 -17.88 -28.11 42.48
CA MET A 1 -19.24 -27.83 41.93
C MET A 1 -19.41 -28.51 40.59
N ARG A 2 -20.25 -29.56 40.51
CA ARG A 2 -20.52 -30.30 39.26
C ARG A 2 -21.67 -29.60 38.53
N LEU A 3 -21.38 -29.00 37.37
CA LEU A 3 -22.43 -28.39 36.54
C LEU A 3 -23.48 -29.42 36.12
N ASN A 4 -24.76 -29.05 36.26
CA ASN A 4 -25.92 -29.85 35.87
C ASN A 4 -25.79 -30.34 34.40
N PRO A 5 -26.09 -31.61 34.09
CA PRO A 5 -25.98 -32.15 32.73
C PRO A 5 -26.75 -31.34 31.67
N LYS A 6 -27.90 -30.75 32.02
CA LYS A 6 -28.66 -29.85 31.12
C LYS A 6 -27.92 -28.54 30.82
N THR A 7 -27.17 -27.97 31.79
CA THR A 7 -26.42 -26.73 31.60
C THR A 7 -25.10 -26.98 30.87
N LYS A 8 -24.45 -28.13 31.09
CA LYS A 8 -23.26 -28.54 30.32
C LYS A 8 -23.52 -28.63 28.82
N GLY A 9 -24.63 -29.23 28.41
CA GLY A 9 -24.99 -29.34 26.98
C GLY A 9 -25.25 -27.98 26.32
N LYS A 10 -25.81 -27.02 27.07
CA LYS A 10 -26.04 -25.65 26.58
C LYS A 10 -24.73 -24.88 26.42
N VAL A 11 -23.81 -25.00 27.39
CA VAL A 11 -22.48 -24.39 27.35
C VAL A 11 -21.63 -24.95 26.21
N MET A 12 -21.70 -26.26 25.95
CA MET A 12 -20.93 -26.89 24.87
C MET A 12 -21.38 -26.42 23.48
N LYS A 13 -22.71 -26.29 23.27
CA LYS A 13 -23.27 -25.75 22.01
C LYS A 13 -22.87 -24.30 21.77
N LEU A 14 -22.86 -23.47 22.82
CA LEU A 14 -22.43 -22.07 22.72
C LEU A 14 -20.96 -21.95 22.29
N ARG A 15 -20.06 -22.75 22.87
CA ARG A 15 -18.63 -22.76 22.51
C ARG A 15 -18.41 -23.17 21.07
N ILE A 16 -19.10 -24.22 20.60
CA ILE A 16 -19.02 -24.67 19.21
C ILE A 16 -19.52 -23.58 18.26
N GLY A 17 -20.62 -22.90 18.62
CA GLY A 17 -21.14 -21.76 17.85
C GLY A 17 -20.11 -20.64 17.74
N ILE A 18 -19.50 -20.22 18.85
CA ILE A 18 -18.48 -19.16 18.84
C ILE A 18 -17.27 -19.54 17.99
N ILE A 19 -16.80 -20.80 18.10
CA ILE A 19 -15.66 -21.29 17.30
C ILE A 19 -16.03 -21.27 15.81
N LEU A 20 -17.21 -21.79 15.44
CA LEU A 20 -17.66 -21.80 14.05
C LEU A 20 -17.78 -20.38 13.47
N THR A 21 -18.30 -19.43 14.24
CA THR A 21 -18.40 -18.03 13.81
C THR A 21 -17.02 -17.39 13.64
N ALA A 22 -16.11 -17.60 14.59
CA ALA A 22 -14.75 -17.08 14.49
C ALA A 22 -14.00 -17.65 13.27
N VAL A 23 -14.18 -18.94 12.99
CA VAL A 23 -13.60 -19.60 11.81
C VAL A 23 -14.22 -19.03 10.52
N ALA A 24 -15.54 -18.85 10.46
CA ALA A 24 -16.21 -18.25 9.30
C ALA A 24 -15.72 -16.82 9.01
N CYS A 25 -15.47 -16.02 10.05
CA CYS A 25 -14.92 -14.67 9.90
C CYS A 25 -13.51 -14.66 9.28
N LEU A 26 -12.68 -15.67 9.59
CA LEU A 26 -11.34 -15.79 8.98
C LEU A 26 -11.40 -16.12 7.49
N PHE A 27 -12.41 -16.86 7.03
CA PHE A 27 -12.59 -17.19 5.61
C PHE A 27 -13.30 -16.09 4.81
N ALA A 28 -14.13 -15.26 5.45
CA ALA A 28 -14.85 -14.15 4.81
C ALA A 28 -14.02 -12.86 4.70
N ALA A 29 -12.89 -12.77 5.40
CA ALA A 29 -11.97 -11.64 5.27
C ALA A 29 -11.31 -11.69 3.88
N ALA A 30 -11.83 -10.90 2.95
CA ALA A 30 -11.17 -10.67 1.67
C ALA A 30 -9.73 -10.21 1.93
N PRO A 31 -8.73 -10.72 1.19
CA PRO A 31 -7.36 -10.28 1.38
C PRO A 31 -7.30 -8.77 1.12
N ALA A 32 -6.83 -8.02 2.11
CA ALA A 32 -6.58 -6.60 1.92
C ALA A 32 -5.63 -6.44 0.73
N LYS A 33 -6.04 -5.65 -0.27
CA LYS A 33 -5.20 -5.36 -1.42
C LYS A 33 -4.03 -4.52 -0.93
N ALA A 34 -2.86 -5.13 -0.77
CA ALA A 34 -1.64 -4.41 -0.48
C ALA A 34 -1.36 -3.46 -1.66
N VAL A 35 -1.61 -2.16 -1.46
CA VAL A 35 -1.21 -1.13 -2.41
C VAL A 35 0.26 -0.85 -2.15
N ILE A 36 1.14 -1.44 -2.96
CA ILE A 36 2.56 -1.13 -2.93
C ILE A 36 2.73 0.26 -3.56
N VAL A 37 2.98 1.26 -2.72
CA VAL A 37 3.40 2.60 -3.15
C VAL A 37 4.93 2.56 -3.28
N ASN A 38 5.41 2.11 -4.45
CA ASN A 38 6.82 2.22 -4.81
C ASN A 38 7.11 3.70 -5.13
N ILE A 39 7.44 4.48 -4.10
CA ILE A 39 8.18 5.73 -4.31
C ILE A 39 9.60 5.27 -4.59
N GLY A 40 10.02 5.38 -5.84
CA GLY A 40 11.41 5.13 -6.21
C GLY A 40 12.29 6.03 -5.35
N VAL A 41 12.96 5.45 -4.35
CA VAL A 41 14.05 6.10 -3.59
C VAL A 41 15.25 6.42 -4.51
N GLY A 42 15.12 6.10 -5.80
CA GLY A 42 15.95 6.58 -6.90
C GLY A 42 15.68 8.01 -7.34
N ASP A 43 14.48 8.59 -7.19
CA ASP A 43 14.22 10.02 -7.48
C ASP A 43 14.80 10.92 -6.38
N ARG A 44 16.08 10.71 -6.04
CA ARG A 44 16.83 11.64 -5.21
C ARG A 44 16.79 12.98 -5.94
N PRO A 45 16.19 14.03 -5.35
CA PRO A 45 16.39 15.36 -5.87
C PRO A 45 17.91 15.56 -5.88
N TYR A 46 18.44 16.03 -7.01
CA TYR A 46 19.85 16.42 -7.15
C TYR A 46 20.85 15.28 -7.37
N TYR A 47 20.70 14.52 -8.46
CA TYR A 47 21.79 13.63 -8.90
C TYR A 47 23.13 14.36 -9.12
N VAL A 48 23.12 15.64 -9.53
CA VAL A 48 24.35 16.37 -9.90
C VAL A 48 24.35 17.88 -9.57
N HIS A 49 23.27 18.63 -9.85
CA HIS A 49 23.35 20.10 -9.95
C HIS A 49 22.41 20.93 -9.02
N GLY A 50 21.72 20.29 -8.07
CA GLY A 50 20.80 21.03 -7.19
C GLY A 50 19.46 21.43 -7.86
N PRO A 51 18.71 22.39 -7.30
CA PRO A 51 17.37 22.77 -7.79
C PRO A 51 17.34 23.27 -9.24
N GLY A 52 18.46 23.80 -9.73
CA GLY A 52 18.64 24.18 -11.11
C GLY A 52 20.06 24.66 -11.38
N TYR A 53 20.42 24.67 -12.65
CA TYR A 53 21.77 25.03 -13.10
C TYR A 53 21.76 25.68 -14.47
N TRP A 54 22.82 26.42 -14.76
CA TRP A 54 23.06 27.01 -16.07
C TRP A 54 23.88 26.05 -16.92
N ALA A 55 23.44 25.82 -18.16
CA ALA A 55 24.24 25.18 -19.19
C ALA A 55 24.27 26.10 -20.42
N GLY A 56 25.35 26.86 -20.53
CA GLY A 56 25.45 27.95 -21.50
C GLY A 56 24.37 29.01 -21.28
N PRO A 57 23.63 29.43 -22.32
CA PRO A 57 22.59 30.47 -22.20
C PRO A 57 21.26 29.95 -21.64
N ARG A 58 21.14 28.65 -21.32
CA ARG A 58 19.88 28.03 -20.88
C ARG A 58 19.93 27.67 -19.40
N TYR A 59 18.83 27.95 -18.70
CA TYR A 59 18.63 27.55 -17.32
C TYR A 59 17.80 26.27 -17.24
N TYR A 60 18.30 25.28 -16.52
CA TYR A 60 17.66 23.99 -16.32
C TYR A 60 17.15 23.89 -14.89
N VAL A 61 15.91 23.46 -14.70
CA VAL A 61 15.26 23.28 -13.39
C VAL A 61 14.86 21.83 -13.19
N TRP A 62 15.02 21.33 -11.97
CA TRP A 62 14.58 19.98 -11.61
C TRP A 62 13.05 19.90 -11.59
N ALA A 63 12.50 18.96 -12.36
CA ALA A 63 11.10 18.58 -12.30
C ALA A 63 10.98 17.24 -11.54
N PRO A 64 10.19 17.17 -10.45
CA PRO A 64 10.02 15.94 -9.68
C PRO A 64 9.31 14.85 -10.50
N GLY A 65 9.62 13.59 -10.19
CA GLY A 65 8.93 12.44 -10.78
C GLY A 65 7.44 12.40 -10.41
N HIS A 66 6.62 11.82 -11.29
CA HIS A 66 5.18 11.75 -11.10
C HIS A 66 4.59 10.48 -11.73
N TRP A 67 3.40 10.08 -11.27
CA TRP A 67 2.63 9.03 -11.93
C TRP A 67 1.94 9.59 -13.18
N GLY A 68 2.14 8.90 -14.30
CA GLY A 68 1.46 9.18 -15.57
C GLY A 68 0.71 7.95 -16.09
N TRP A 69 -0.13 8.15 -17.11
CA TRP A 69 -0.76 7.06 -17.84
C TRP A 69 -0.07 6.86 -19.19
N ARG A 70 0.31 5.63 -19.51
CA ARG A 70 0.81 5.23 -20.84
C ARG A 70 0.15 3.93 -21.24
N HIS A 71 -0.31 3.81 -22.48
CA HIS A 71 -0.92 2.59 -23.05
C HIS A 71 -1.81 1.80 -22.06
N HIS A 72 -2.79 2.48 -21.46
CA HIS A 72 -3.77 1.91 -20.52
C HIS A 72 -3.21 1.37 -19.18
N HIS A 73 -1.97 1.69 -18.82
CA HIS A 73 -1.40 1.37 -17.51
C HIS A 73 -0.78 2.61 -16.86
N ARG A 74 -0.77 2.63 -15.51
CA ARG A 74 -0.18 3.70 -14.73
C ARG A 74 1.31 3.44 -14.57
N VAL A 75 2.14 4.38 -15.00
CA VAL A 75 3.61 4.28 -14.97
C VAL A 75 4.21 5.40 -14.15
N TRP A 76 5.30 5.10 -13.44
CA TRP A 76 6.10 6.13 -12.80
C TRP A 76 6.99 6.80 -13.83
N VAL A 77 6.91 8.13 -13.92
CA VAL A 77 7.79 8.97 -14.74
C VAL A 77 8.84 9.56 -13.81
N HIS A 78 10.10 9.19 -14.01
CA HIS A 78 11.22 9.70 -13.20
C HIS A 78 11.40 11.21 -13.38
N GLY A 79 11.91 11.87 -12.34
CA GLY A 79 12.28 13.27 -12.36
C GLY A 79 13.42 13.56 -13.32
N TYR A 80 13.44 14.76 -13.88
CA TYR A 80 14.41 15.17 -14.89
C TYR A 80 14.62 16.69 -14.87
N TYR A 81 15.73 17.15 -15.44
CA TYR A 81 15.94 18.58 -15.66
C TYR A 81 15.26 19.03 -16.95
N ARG A 82 14.45 20.09 -16.85
CA ARG A 82 13.82 20.74 -18.01
C ARG A 82 14.32 22.16 -18.16
N VAL A 83 14.34 22.66 -19.39
CA VAL A 83 14.66 24.06 -19.68
C VAL A 83 13.52 24.95 -19.14
N ARG A 84 13.89 26.06 -18.51
CA ARG A 84 12.97 27.13 -18.12
C ARG A 84 12.90 28.22 -19.18
#